data_AF-A0A3N5KV47-F1
#
_entry.id   AF-A0A3N5KV47-F1
#
_cell.length_a   1.000
_cell.length_b   1.000
_cell.length_c   1.000
_cell.angle_alpha   90.00
_cell.angle_beta   90.00
_cell.angle_gamma   90.00
#
_symmetry.space_group_name_H-M   'P 1'
#
loop_
_entity.id
_entity.type
_entity.pdbx_description
1 polymer ?
#
loop_
_entity_poly.entity_id
_entity_poly.type
_entity_poly.pdbx_seq_one_letter_code
_entity_poly.pdbx_strand_id
1 'polypeptide(L)'
;DTVLVIDAPLSADNGYCGSANALGWKVRGVRGIVTDAGCRDSDEMWKERIPVYQRDSTRWINQGTIAVESYNMPVVVGGVLVMPGDVIAADLDGVAVVPRAKAELVAKIARQIRDGDNKSRRSLYEKGGMKPDFTLK
;
A
#
# COMPACT_ATOMS: atom_id res chain seq x y z
N ASP A 1 9.55 -9.63 -3.92
CA ASP A 1 8.78 -8.98 -2.86
C ASP A 1 7.29 -9.00 -3.21
N THR A 2 6.42 -9.15 -2.21
CA THR A 2 4.98 -9.32 -2.40
C THR A 2 4.22 -8.29 -1.56
N VAL A 3 3.17 -7.70 -2.14
CA VAL A 3 2.16 -6.92 -1.42
C VAL A 3 0.86 -7.72 -1.46
N LEU A 4 0.19 -7.88 -0.32
CA LEU A 4 -1.12 -8.52 -0.28
C LEU A 4 -2.20 -7.49 -0.60
N VAL A 5 -3.01 -7.76 -1.61
CA VAL A 5 -4.16 -6.94 -1.98
C VAL A 5 -5.41 -7.77 -1.72
N ILE A 6 -6.28 -7.27 -0.85
CA ILE A 6 -7.39 -8.02 -0.27
C ILE A 6 -8.69 -7.27 -0.57
N ASP A 7 -9.54 -7.88 -1.38
CA ASP A 7 -10.94 -7.49 -1.51
C ASP A 7 -11.77 -8.28 -0.50
N ALA A 8 -12.53 -7.54 0.30
CA ALA A 8 -13.36 -8.08 1.36
C ALA A 8 -14.55 -7.15 1.60
N PRO A 9 -15.68 -7.67 2.12
CA PRO A 9 -16.89 -6.88 2.31
C PRO A 9 -16.66 -5.61 3.13
N LEU A 10 -17.18 -4.50 2.60
CA LEU A 10 -17.17 -3.19 3.24
C LEU A 10 -18.21 -3.16 4.36
N SER A 11 -17.86 -3.71 5.51
CA SER A 11 -18.66 -3.65 6.73
C SER A 11 -17.78 -3.18 7.88
N ALA A 12 -18.31 -2.27 8.71
CA ALA A 12 -17.66 -1.82 9.93
C ALA A 12 -17.35 -3.01 10.87
N ASP A 13 -18.12 -4.09 10.77
CA ASP A 13 -18.02 -5.29 11.60
C ASP A 13 -17.02 -6.34 11.04
N ASN A 14 -16.20 -5.98 10.05
CA ASN A 14 -15.24 -6.87 9.43
C ASN A 14 -13.79 -6.41 9.67
N GLY A 15 -13.10 -7.05 10.63
CA GLY A 15 -11.65 -6.92 10.83
C GLY A 15 -10.89 -8.04 10.13
N TYR A 16 -10.51 -7.81 8.87
CA TYR A 16 -9.90 -8.83 8.03
C TYR A 16 -8.45 -9.13 8.44
N CYS A 17 -7.68 -8.10 8.79
CA CYS A 17 -6.30 -8.26 9.23
C CYS A 17 -6.09 -7.74 10.65
N GLY A 18 -5.31 -8.49 11.44
CA GLY A 18 -4.88 -8.16 12.80
C GLY A 18 -3.43 -8.57 13.02
N SER A 19 -2.86 -8.21 14.17
CA SER A 19 -1.41 -8.23 14.46
C SER A 19 -0.75 -9.57 14.14
N ALA A 20 -1.36 -10.67 14.59
CA ALA A 20 -0.83 -12.02 14.36
C ALA A 20 -0.76 -12.40 12.88
N ASN A 21 -1.81 -12.10 12.10
CA ASN A 21 -1.85 -12.42 10.67
C ASN A 21 -0.81 -11.59 9.91
N ALA A 22 -0.79 -10.28 10.16
CA ALA A 22 0.10 -9.36 9.47
C ALA A 22 1.57 -9.63 9.79
N LEU A 23 1.90 -9.92 11.06
CA LEU A 23 3.25 -10.32 11.45
C LEU A 23 3.65 -11.64 10.78
N GLY A 24 2.73 -12.62 10.73
CA GLY A 24 2.94 -13.88 10.02
C GLY A 24 3.22 -13.68 8.53
N TRP A 25 2.50 -12.76 7.87
CA TRP A 25 2.75 -12.40 6.48
C TRP A 25 4.08 -11.67 6.28
N LYS A 26 4.43 -10.73 7.18
CA LYS A 26 5.73 -10.05 7.17
C LYS A 26 6.90 -11.03 7.29
N VAL A 27 6.80 -12.02 8.19
CA VAL A 27 7.81 -13.08 8.35
C VAL A 27 7.97 -13.89 7.07
N ARG A 28 6.90 -14.06 6.28
CA ARG A 28 6.92 -14.72 4.97
C ARG A 28 7.39 -13.80 3.82
N GLY A 29 7.80 -12.56 4.11
CA GLY A 29 8.33 -11.62 3.12
C GLY A 29 7.30 -10.70 2.45
N VAL A 30 6.07 -10.65 2.97
CA VAL A 30 5.09 -9.64 2.53
C VAL A 30 5.55 -8.25 3.01
N ARG A 31 5.56 -7.29 2.08
CA ARG A 31 6.03 -5.91 2.30
C ARG A 31 4.95 -4.95 2.77
N GLY A 32 3.69 -5.30 2.57
CA GLY A 32 2.55 -4.47 2.94
C GLY A 32 1.22 -5.14 2.61
N ILE A 33 0.15 -4.56 3.12
CA ILE A 33 -1.22 -5.02 2.96
C ILE A 33 -2.05 -3.84 2.44
N VAL A 34 -2.89 -4.09 1.43
CA VAL A 34 -3.83 -3.11 0.86
C VAL A 34 -5.21 -3.73 0.85
N THR A 35 -6.19 -3.05 1.41
CA THR A 35 -7.58 -3.50 1.44
C THR A 35 -8.53 -2.32 1.59
N ASP A 36 -9.78 -2.48 1.16
CA ASP A 36 -10.84 -1.55 1.55
C ASP A 36 -11.57 -2.00 2.82
N ALA A 37 -11.32 -3.21 3.31
CA ALA A 37 -11.93 -3.71 4.54
C ALA A 37 -11.25 -3.14 5.78
N GLY A 38 -11.88 -3.34 6.93
CA GLY A 38 -11.30 -2.95 8.20
C GLY A 38 -10.11 -3.84 8.59
N CYS A 39 -9.06 -3.24 9.13
CA CYS A 39 -8.05 -3.95 9.91
C CYS A 39 -8.03 -3.46 11.36
N ARG A 40 -7.43 -4.27 12.23
CA ARG A 40 -7.34 -4.07 13.68
C ARG A 40 -5.90 -4.19 14.16
N ASP A 41 -5.69 -3.90 15.45
CA ASP A 41 -4.39 -4.01 16.11
C ASP A 41 -3.35 -3.04 15.52
N SER A 42 -3.79 -1.80 15.24
CA SER A 42 -2.99 -0.78 14.54
C SER A 42 -1.73 -0.37 15.31
N ASP A 43 -1.75 -0.44 16.64
CA ASP A 43 -0.59 -0.16 17.48
C ASP A 43 0.52 -1.19 17.29
N GLU A 44 0.20 -2.48 17.21
CA GLU A 44 1.18 -3.51 16.88
C GLU A 44 1.67 -3.40 15.44
N MET A 45 0.79 -3.09 14.47
CA MET A 45 1.21 -2.85 13.09
C MET A 45 2.23 -1.72 12.99
N TRP A 46 1.96 -0.63 13.70
CA TRP A 46 2.82 0.55 13.71
C TRP A 46 4.16 0.25 14.39
N LYS A 47 4.13 -0.41 15.55
CA LYS A 47 5.33 -0.85 16.27
C LYS A 47 6.22 -1.77 15.42
N GLU A 48 5.60 -2.70 14.70
CA GLU A 48 6.29 -3.64 13.81
C GLU A 48 6.62 -3.06 12.44
N ARG A 49 6.23 -1.80 12.15
CA ARG A 49 6.44 -1.16 10.86
C ARG A 49 5.88 -2.00 9.69
N ILE A 50 4.68 -2.55 9.87
CA ILE A 50 3.94 -3.25 8.82
C ILE A 50 3.04 -2.23 8.11
N PRO A 51 3.29 -1.89 6.83
CA PRO A 51 2.43 -0.98 6.08
C PRO A 51 1.06 -1.63 5.84
N VAL A 52 0.00 -0.98 6.31
CA VAL A 52 -1.39 -1.38 6.09
C VAL A 52 -2.16 -0.20 5.54
N TYR A 53 -2.63 -0.34 4.31
CA TYR A 53 -3.51 0.59 3.64
C TYR A 53 -4.92 0.03 3.74
N GLN A 54 -5.75 0.71 4.51
CA GLN A 54 -7.11 0.31 4.86
C GLN A 54 -8.03 1.53 4.79
N ARG A 55 -9.33 1.30 4.62
CA ARG A 55 -10.33 2.37 4.65
C ARG A 55 -10.64 2.83 6.07
N ASP A 56 -10.87 1.87 6.96
CA ASP A 56 -11.27 2.10 8.34
C ASP A 56 -10.51 1.18 9.28
N SER A 57 -10.15 1.66 10.47
CA SER A 57 -9.74 0.76 11.56
C SER A 57 -10.97 0.21 12.29
N THR A 58 -10.92 -1.05 12.71
CA THR A 58 -12.02 -1.71 13.42
C THR A 58 -11.53 -2.51 14.62
N ARG A 59 -12.44 -2.83 15.54
CA ARG A 59 -12.21 -3.74 16.67
C ARG A 59 -12.83 -5.12 16.47
N TRP A 60 -13.63 -5.27 15.41
CA TRP A 60 -14.39 -6.49 15.16
C TRP A 60 -13.53 -7.58 14.53
N ILE A 61 -14.03 -8.81 14.57
CA ILE A 61 -13.36 -9.98 14.01
C ILE A 61 -14.27 -10.60 12.95
N ASN A 62 -13.68 -11.29 11.97
CA ASN A 62 -14.40 -11.85 10.81
C ASN A 62 -14.69 -13.37 10.91
N GLN A 63 -14.30 -14.03 12.01
CA GLN A 63 -14.50 -15.47 12.17
C GLN A 63 -15.99 -15.81 12.18
N GLY A 64 -16.39 -16.71 11.29
CA GLY A 64 -17.77 -17.20 11.17
C GLY A 64 -18.69 -16.30 10.32
N THR A 65 -18.23 -15.13 9.88
CA THR A 65 -19.01 -14.23 9.02
C THR A 65 -18.49 -14.19 7.59
N ILE A 66 -17.20 -14.47 7.38
CA ILE A 66 -16.53 -14.41 6.08
C ILE A 66 -15.68 -15.67 5.87
N ALA A 67 -15.64 -16.15 4.62
CA ALA A 67 -14.74 -17.20 4.16
C ALA A 67 -13.91 -16.70 2.98
N VAL A 68 -12.73 -17.27 2.78
CA VAL A 68 -11.90 -17.01 1.60
C VAL A 68 -12.60 -17.61 0.38
N GLU A 69 -12.92 -16.78 -0.60
CA GLU A 69 -13.52 -17.21 -1.86
C GLU A 69 -12.44 -17.68 -2.85
N SER A 70 -11.38 -16.89 -3.05
CA SER A 70 -10.29 -17.21 -3.98
C SER A 70 -8.95 -16.60 -3.55
N TYR A 71 -7.88 -17.03 -4.21
CA TYR A 71 -6.53 -16.49 -4.09
C TYR A 71 -5.90 -16.32 -5.47
N ASN A 72 -5.03 -15.31 -5.64
CA ASN A 72 -4.41 -14.99 -6.93
C ASN A 72 -5.42 -14.83 -8.08
N MET A 73 -6.58 -14.26 -7.79
CA MET A 73 -7.60 -13.86 -8.77
C MET A 73 -7.64 -12.34 -8.88
N PRO A 74 -8.18 -11.78 -9.97
CA PRO A 74 -8.44 -10.35 -10.09
C PRO A 74 -9.36 -9.87 -8.97
N VAL A 75 -9.03 -8.74 -8.36
CA VAL A 75 -9.81 -8.12 -7.28
C VAL A 75 -10.04 -6.65 -7.55
N VAL A 76 -11.05 -6.05 -6.92
CA VAL A 76 -11.29 -4.60 -6.98
C VAL A 76 -11.10 -4.01 -5.58
N VAL A 77 -10.12 -3.13 -5.43
CA VAL A 77 -9.82 -2.44 -4.17
C VAL A 77 -9.60 -0.95 -4.46
N GLY A 78 -10.20 -0.09 -3.66
CA GLY A 78 -10.25 1.36 -3.87
C GLY A 78 -10.99 1.75 -5.15
N GLY A 79 -11.88 0.88 -5.66
CA GLY A 79 -12.51 1.03 -6.98
C GLY A 79 -11.56 0.77 -8.16
N VAL A 80 -10.37 0.21 -7.92
CA VAL A 80 -9.35 -0.09 -8.93
C VAL A 80 -9.21 -1.59 -9.11
N LEU A 81 -9.24 -2.06 -10.36
CA LEU A 81 -8.92 -3.45 -10.70
C LEU A 81 -7.45 -3.73 -10.45
N VAL A 82 -7.16 -4.80 -9.71
CA VAL A 82 -5.81 -5.28 -9.46
C VAL A 82 -5.67 -6.70 -9.98
N MET A 83 -4.74 -6.89 -10.91
CA MET A 83 -4.42 -8.21 -11.43
C MET A 83 -3.26 -8.83 -10.64
N PRO A 84 -3.26 -10.16 -10.44
CA PRO A 84 -2.10 -10.85 -9.88
C PRO A 84 -0.81 -10.52 -10.65
N GLY A 85 0.20 -10.03 -9.93
CA GLY A 85 1.49 -9.64 -10.50
C GLY A 85 1.60 -8.19 -10.96
N ASP A 86 0.55 -7.38 -10.82
CA ASP A 86 0.66 -5.92 -10.94
C ASP A 86 1.57 -5.35 -9.85
N VAL A 87 2.18 -4.21 -10.16
CA VAL A 87 3.07 -3.52 -9.22
C VAL A 87 2.23 -2.61 -8.33
N ILE A 88 2.37 -2.78 -7.03
CA ILE A 88 1.76 -1.91 -6.03
C ILE A 88 2.82 -0.92 -5.55
N ALA A 89 2.58 0.37 -5.79
CA ALA A 89 3.37 1.46 -5.26
C ALA A 89 2.55 2.19 -4.19
N ALA A 90 3.13 2.44 -3.02
CA ALA A 90 2.39 2.99 -1.90
C ALA A 90 3.29 3.87 -1.03
N ASP A 91 2.77 5.00 -0.57
CA ASP A 91 3.43 5.96 0.30
C ASP A 91 2.42 6.62 1.26
N LEU A 92 2.67 7.83 1.75
CA LEU A 92 1.74 8.52 2.66
C LEU A 92 0.51 9.09 1.93
N ASP A 93 0.58 9.32 0.62
CA ASP A 93 -0.51 9.88 -0.16
C ASP A 93 -1.53 8.81 -0.56
N GLY A 94 -1.08 7.55 -0.64
CA GLY A 94 -1.97 6.40 -0.81
C GLY A 94 -1.32 5.26 -1.58
N VAL A 95 -2.12 4.62 -2.43
CA VAL A 95 -1.73 3.42 -3.19
C VAL A 95 -2.03 3.63 -4.68
N ALA A 96 -1.05 3.28 -5.51
CA ALA A 96 -1.18 3.21 -6.95
C ALA A 96 -0.96 1.77 -7.45
N VAL A 97 -1.81 1.35 -8.37
CA VAL A 97 -1.71 0.05 -9.05
C VAL A 97 -1.15 0.29 -10.45
N VAL A 98 -0.03 -0.36 -10.75
CA VAL A 98 0.63 -0.25 -12.05
C VAL A 98 0.52 -1.60 -12.75
N PRO A 99 -0.22 -1.69 -13.87
CA PRO A 99 -0.33 -2.92 -14.63
C PRO A 99 1.02 -3.49 -15.00
N ARG A 100 1.23 -4.79 -14.78
CA ARG A 100 2.52 -5.46 -15.01
C ARG A 100 3.08 -5.19 -16.41
N ALA A 101 2.22 -5.24 -17.43
CA ALA A 101 2.58 -5.02 -18.82
C ALA A 101 3.08 -3.59 -19.13
N LYS A 102 2.84 -2.63 -18.22
CA LYS A 102 3.24 -1.22 -18.36
C LYS A 102 4.28 -0.79 -17.33
N ALA A 103 4.68 -1.68 -16.41
CA ALA A 103 5.53 -1.35 -15.27
C ALA A 103 6.85 -0.66 -15.68
N GLU A 104 7.54 -1.16 -16.71
CA GLU A 104 8.80 -0.57 -17.17
C GLU A 104 8.61 0.84 -17.76
N LEU A 105 7.56 1.03 -18.56
CA LEU A 105 7.23 2.33 -19.15
C LEU A 105 6.88 3.35 -18.07
N VAL A 106 6.01 2.97 -17.13
CA VAL A 106 5.61 3.83 -16.00
C VAL A 106 6.83 4.19 -15.16
N ALA A 107 7.70 3.22 -14.84
CA ALA A 107 8.90 3.48 -14.07
C ALA A 107 9.88 4.43 -14.79
N LYS A 108 10.02 4.30 -16.12
CA LYS A 108 10.84 5.22 -16.93
C LYS A 108 10.30 6.65 -16.86
N ILE A 109 9.00 6.84 -17.10
CA ILE A 109 8.36 8.15 -17.11
C ILE A 109 8.39 8.78 -15.71
N ALA A 110 8.06 8.01 -14.67
CA ALA A 110 8.07 8.47 -13.28
C ALA A 110 9.46 8.96 -12.85
N ARG A 111 10.54 8.27 -13.27
CA ARG A 111 11.91 8.74 -13.03
C ARG A 111 12.20 10.07 -13.72
N GLN A 112 11.82 10.21 -15.00
CA GLN A 112 12.03 11.45 -15.75
C GLN A 112 11.31 12.64 -15.10
N ILE A 113 10.06 12.45 -14.65
CA ILE A 113 9.29 13.47 -13.95
C ILE A 113 9.97 13.85 -12.64
N ARG A 114 10.28 12.86 -11.78
CA ARG A 114 10.94 13.07 -10.50
C ARG A 114 12.27 13.81 -10.64
N ASP A 115 13.10 13.44 -11.63
CA ASP A 115 14.40 14.08 -11.83
C ASP A 115 14.25 15.54 -12.29
N GLY A 116 13.18 15.86 -13.05
CA GLY A 116 12.79 17.23 -13.38
C GLY A 116 12.34 18.02 -12.14
N ASP A 117 11.45 17.45 -11.36
CA ASP A 117 10.93 18.06 -10.13
C ASP A 117 12.04 18.30 -9.11
N ASN A 118 12.97 17.35 -8.96
CA ASN A 118 14.11 17.47 -8.06
C ASN A 118 15.03 18.64 -8.45
N LYS A 119 15.26 18.87 -9.75
CA LYS A 119 16.04 20.03 -10.23
C LYS A 119 15.33 21.34 -9.89
N SER A 120 14.03 21.41 -10.15
CA SER A 120 13.21 22.59 -9.86
C SER A 120 13.21 22.89 -8.36
N ARG A 121 12.92 21.90 -7.53
CA ARG A 121 12.94 22.02 -6.06
C ARG A 121 14.30 22.43 -5.52
N ARG A 122 15.41 21.86 -6.04
CA ARG A 122 16.77 22.25 -5.62
C ARG A 122 17.03 23.74 -5.84
N SER A 123 16.65 24.27 -6.99
CA SER A 123 16.78 25.72 -7.25
C SER A 123 15.96 26.56 -6.28
N LEU A 124 14.79 26.09 -5.84
CA LEU A 124 13.98 26.77 -4.83
C LEU A 124 14.63 26.75 -3.43
N TYR A 125 15.25 25.64 -3.02
CA TYR A 125 16.03 25.57 -1.77
C TYR A 125 17.17 26.58 -1.79
N GLU A 126 17.93 26.64 -2.88
CA GLU A 126 19.05 27.59 -3.03
C GLU A 126 18.58 29.04 -2.98
N LYS A 127 17.54 29.39 -3.74
CA LYS A 127 16.97 30.75 -3.75
C LYS A 127 16.42 31.17 -2.38
N GLY A 128 15.87 30.22 -1.62
CA GLY A 128 15.35 30.46 -0.28
C GLY A 128 16.41 30.39 0.83
N GLY A 129 17.67 30.08 0.51
CA GLY A 129 18.72 29.89 1.53
C GLY A 129 18.47 28.70 2.47
N MET A 130 17.69 27.71 2.03
CA MET A 130 17.28 26.56 2.82
C MET A 130 18.16 25.34 2.50
N LYS A 131 18.37 24.46 3.49
CA LYS A 131 19.07 23.18 3.27
C LYS A 131 18.11 22.17 2.62
N PRO A 132 18.52 21.44 1.55
CA PRO A 132 17.71 20.38 0.95
C PRO A 132 17.32 19.28 1.96
N ASP A 133 16.14 18.71 1.77
CA ASP A 133 15.65 17.58 2.57
C ASP A 133 16.10 16.21 2.03
N PHE A 134 15.72 15.13 2.72
CA PHE A 134 16.11 13.76 2.37
C PHE A 134 15.49 13.22 1.06
N THR A 135 14.49 13.92 0.50
CA THR A 135 13.79 13.54 -0.74
C THR A 135 14.52 14.04 -2.00
N LEU A 136 15.41 15.02 -1.85
CA LEU A 136 16.25 15.56 -2.94
C LEU A 136 17.61 14.84 -3.06
N LYS A 137 17.59 13.51 -3.15
CA LYS A 137 18.79 12.72 -3.48
C LYS A 137 19.23 12.95 -4.91
#